data_AF-A0A3C1NMA7-F1
#
_entry.id   AF-A0A3C1NMA7-F1
#
_cell.length_a   1.000
_cell.length_b   1.000
_cell.length_c   1.000
_cell.angle_alpha   90.00
_cell.angle_beta   90.00
_cell.angle_gamma   90.00
#
_symmetry.space_group_name_H-M   'P 1'
#
loop_
_entity.id
_entity.type
_entity.pdbx_description
1 polymer ?
#
loop_
_entity_poly.entity_id
_entity_poly.type
_entity_poly.pdbx_seq_one_letter_code
_entity_poly.pdbx_strand_id
1 'polypeptide(L)' 'MTFTLTGSRQREYVFENPAHDFPKRIIYRFIGQDSIHASIDDGKGSADARMDFYYRRVK' A
#
# COMPACT_ATOMS: atom_id res chain seq x y z
N MET A 1 15.92 7.76 -0.13
CA MET A 1 15.44 6.44 0.33
C MET A 1 14.34 6.00 -0.63
N THR A 2 14.43 4.79 -1.17
CA THR A 2 13.51 4.26 -2.20
C THR A 2 12.62 3.19 -1.61
N PHE A 3 11.34 3.21 -1.98
CA PHE A 3 10.41 2.12 -1.67
C PHE A 3 10.69 0.97 -2.64
N THR A 4 11.04 -0.20 -2.08
CA THR A 4 11.29 -1.39 -2.89
C THR A 4 10.03 -2.23 -2.92
N LEU A 5 9.66 -2.72 -4.11
CA LEU A 5 8.58 -3.69 -4.26
C LEU A 5 9.05 -5.03 -3.66
N THR A 6 8.58 -5.35 -2.47
CA THR A 6 8.93 -6.60 -1.76
C THR A 6 8.00 -7.74 -2.14
N GLY A 7 6.79 -7.43 -2.62
CA GLY A 7 5.85 -8.43 -3.08
C GLY A 7 4.93 -7.90 -4.18
N SER A 8 4.76 -8.68 -5.24
CA SER A 8 3.72 -8.44 -6.23
C SER A 8 2.91 -9.71 -6.44
N ARG A 9 1.60 -9.59 -6.25
CA ARG A 9 0.57 -10.55 -6.65
C ARG A 9 -0.21 -9.98 -7.84
N GLN A 10 -0.93 -10.83 -8.55
CA GLN A 10 -1.66 -10.49 -9.79
C GLN A 10 -2.52 -9.22 -9.71
N ARG A 11 -2.98 -8.84 -8.52
CA ARG A 11 -3.78 -7.62 -8.27
C ARG A 11 -3.36 -6.88 -6.99
N GLU A 12 -2.16 -7.15 -6.47
CA GLU A 12 -1.70 -6.52 -5.23
C GLU A 12 -0.20 -6.26 -5.31
N TYR A 13 0.23 -5.06 -4.93
CA TYR A 13 1.63 -4.65 -4.93
C TYR A 13 1.97 -4.12 -3.55
N VAL A 14 2.96 -4.75 -2.92
CA VAL A 14 3.44 -4.44 -1.58
C VAL A 14 4.81 -3.78 -1.71
N PHE A 15 4.87 -2.53 -1.29
CA PHE A 15 6.08 -1.73 -1.24
C PHE A 15 6.46 -1.52 0.21
N GLU A 16 7.68 -1.90 0.57
CA GLU A 16 8.18 -1.77 1.93
C GLU A 16 9.47 -0.96 1.94
N ASN A 17 9.60 -0.10 2.95
CA ASN A 17 10.79 0.70 3.21
C ASN A 17 11.06 0.75 4.73
N PRO A 18 11.89 -0.17 5.26
CA PRO A 18 12.17 -0.25 6.70
C PRO A 18 12.95 0.96 7.23
N ALA A 19 13.54 1.79 6.37
CA ALA A 19 14.32 2.97 6.76
C ALA A 19 13.48 4.25 6.98
N HIS A 20 12.17 4.21 6.70
CA HIS A 20 11.27 5.35 6.88
C HIS A 20 10.54 5.27 8.23
N ASP A 21 10.22 6.39 8.87
CA ASP A 21 9.57 6.39 10.20
C ASP A 21 8.05 6.14 10.08
N PHE A 22 7.37 6.83 9.13
CA PHE A 22 6.02 6.53 8.66
C PHE A 22 5.83 7.10 7.24
N PRO A 23 5.30 6.37 6.25
CA PRO A 23 4.88 4.97 6.28
C PRO A 23 6.02 4.00 5.93
N LYS A 24 5.98 2.80 6.51
CA LYS A 24 6.96 1.72 6.25
C LYS A 24 6.50 0.75 5.19
N ARG A 25 5.19 0.62 4.99
CA ARG A 25 4.58 -0.31 4.05
C ARG A 25 3.41 0.33 3.32
N ILE A 26 3.35 0.14 2.01
CA ILE A 26 2.26 0.62 1.16
C ILE A 26 1.80 -0.55 0.29
N ILE A 27 0.51 -0.86 0.34
CA ILE A 27 -0.10 -1.98 -0.36
C ILE A 27 -1.11 -1.42 -1.35
N TYR A 28 -0.87 -1.58 -2.66
CA TYR A 28 -1.82 -1.23 -3.70
C TYR A 28 -2.54 -2.47 -4.19
N ARG A 29 -3.85 -2.54 -3.98
CA ARG A 29 -4.69 -3.65 -4.43
C ARG A 29 -5.69 -3.20 -5.49
N PHE A 30 -5.62 -3.81 -6.66
CA PHE A 30 -6.62 -3.62 -7.72
C PHE A 30 -7.90 -4.39 -7.36
N ILE A 31 -8.93 -3.66 -6.93
CA ILE A 31 -10.23 -4.22 -6.54
C ILE A 31 -11.21 -4.29 -7.72
N GLY A 32 -10.94 -3.56 -8.80
CA GLY A 32 -11.74 -3.56 -10.02
C GLY A 32 -10.92 -3.11 -11.23
N GLN A 33 -11.58 -2.97 -12.38
CA GLN A 33 -10.93 -2.54 -13.63
C GLN A 33 -10.42 -1.09 -13.57
N ASP A 34 -11.10 -0.25 -12.78
CA ASP A 34 -10.81 1.18 -12.62
C ASP A 34 -10.81 1.59 -11.14
N SER A 35 -10.54 0.65 -10.23
CA SER A 35 -10.56 0.91 -8.79
C SER A 35 -9.39 0.23 -8.10
N ILE A 36 -8.66 1.02 -7.33
CA ILE A 36 -7.46 0.62 -6.61
C ILE A 36 -7.66 1.00 -5.14
N HIS A 37 -7.35 0.07 -4.27
CA HIS A 37 -7.34 0.26 -2.83
C HIS A 37 -5.90 0.35 -2.37
N ALA A 38 -5.47 1.49 -1.85
CA ALA A 38 -4.14 1.67 -1.26
C ALA A 38 -4.24 1.60 0.26
N SER A 39 -3.56 0.63 0.87
CA SER A 39 -3.45 0.51 2.32
C SER A 39 -2.04 0.89 2.75
N ILE A 40 -1.93 1.92 3.56
CA ILE A 40 -0.67 2.45 4.08
C ILE A 40 -0.55 2.03 5.54
N ASP A 41 0.60 1.50 5.92
CA ASP A 41 0.85 0.92 7.23
C ASP A 41 2.27 1.28 7.71
N ASP A 42 2.44 1.45 9.02
CA ASP A 42 3.70 1.83 9.63
C ASP A 42 4.57 0.64 10.06
N GLY A 43 4.12 -0.59 9.79
CA GLY A 43 4.85 -1.80 10.13
C GLY A 43 4.80 -2.15 11.63
N LYS A 44 4.11 -1.39 12.48
CA LYS A 44 3.95 -1.75 13.90
C LYS A 44 2.98 -2.91 14.14
N GLY A 45 2.40 -3.49 13.08
CA GLY A 45 1.44 -4.60 13.19
C GLY A 45 0.17 -4.26 13.97
N SER A 46 0.00 -2.98 14.33
CA SER A 46 -1.15 -2.46 15.04
C SER A 46 -2.10 -1.90 13.99
N ALA A 47 -3.29 -2.50 13.89
CA ALA A 47 -4.36 -2.05 12.99
C ALA A 47 -4.76 -0.57 13.18
N ASP A 48 -4.31 0.05 14.27
CA ASP A 48 -4.55 1.43 14.67
C ASP A 48 -3.91 2.47 13.73
N ALA A 49 -2.78 2.15 13.09
CA ALA A 49 -2.04 3.06 12.21
C ALA A 49 -2.12 2.66 10.73
N ARG A 50 -3.18 1.93 10.35
CA ARG A 50 -3.47 1.60 8.97
C ARG A 50 -4.39 2.66 8.36
N MET A 51 -3.98 3.22 7.22
CA MET A 51 -4.80 4.13 6.44
C MET A 51 -5.22 3.47 5.12
N ASP A 52 -6.51 3.40 4.87
CA ASP A 52 -7.08 2.81 3.67
C ASP A 52 -7.62 3.92 2.74
N PHE A 53 -7.13 3.94 1.50
CA PHE A 53 -7.48 4.91 0.49
C PHE A 53 -8.09 4.21 -0.72
N TYR A 54 -9.31 4.58 -1.07
CA TYR A 54 -10.02 4.03 -2.21
C TYR A 54 -9.92 5.00 -3.38
N TYR A 55 -9.08 4.65 -4.35
CA TYR A 55 -8.92 5.39 -5.59
C TYR A 55 -9.82 4.79 -6.65
N ARG A 56 -10.50 5.67 -7.38
CA ARG A 56 -11.20 5.35 -8.62
C ARG A 56 -10.51 6.10 -9.75
N ARG A 57 -10.30 5.43 -10.88
CA ARG A 57 -9.80 6.08 -12.09
C ARG A 57 -10.84 7.08 -12.57
N VAL A 58 -10.42 8.33 -12.72
CA VAL A 58 -11.23 9.38 -13.35
C VAL A 58 -10.73 9.54 -14.79
N LYS A 59 -11.66 9.64 -15.73
CA LYS A 59 -11.40 9.74 -17.17
C LYS A 59 -10.84 11.11 -17.55
#